data_AF-A0A3D3T0C7-F1
#
_entry.id   AF-A0A3D3T0C7-F1
#
_cell.length_a   1.000
_cell.length_b   1.000
_cell.length_c   1.000
_cell.angle_alpha   90.00
_cell.angle_beta   90.00
_cell.angle_gamma   90.00
#
_symmetry.space_group_name_H-M   'P 1'
#
loop_
_entity.id
_entity.type
_entity.pdbx_description
1 polymer ?
#
loop_
_entity_poly.entity_id
_entity_poly.type
_entity_poly.pdbx_seq_one_letter_code
_entity_poly.pdbx_strand_id
1 'polypeptide(L)'
;MPDKRNFPDIALSEHGLIPLPLEERPGMLWVLSDPDGSLELGSYLDGVHPELGNYQLGDWVLYERRVLHRDINWKMPIDTFLEPYHFASLHTNTVAPIFYPNVCLFEGHGPRHWMAVARKNIASLCDKPESEWGFVKHKAISYQLFPNTIFTIQADHVETRRVFPVKDKVDQCVIYFDCYVPEPVTSDKAKRYWDANIDLAIRTVDAEDIAIQTEMERNFLSGAMEYMLVGQNEPALAHFHLALERAMGAD
;
A
#
# COMPACT_ATOMS: atom_id res chain seq x y z
N MET A 1 14.68 -32.40 -15.73
CA MET A 1 14.30 -33.16 -16.95
C MET A 1 14.07 -34.63 -16.59
N PRO A 2 12.80 -35.08 -16.50
CA PRO A 2 12.48 -36.49 -16.34
C PRO A 2 13.10 -37.34 -17.48
N ASP A 3 13.56 -38.55 -17.15
CA ASP A 3 14.26 -39.49 -18.04
C ASP A 3 15.41 -38.87 -18.86
N LYS A 4 16.39 -38.27 -18.16
CA LYS A 4 17.55 -37.56 -18.73
C LYS A 4 18.30 -38.31 -19.85
N ARG A 5 18.26 -39.65 -19.82
CA ARG A 5 18.92 -40.53 -20.79
C ARG A 5 18.40 -40.36 -22.23
N ASN A 6 17.16 -39.90 -22.40
CA ASN A 6 16.57 -39.67 -23.72
C ASN A 6 16.99 -38.33 -24.34
N PHE A 7 17.82 -37.54 -23.65
CA PHE A 7 18.26 -36.21 -24.09
C PHE A 7 19.77 -36.04 -23.88
N PRO A 8 20.60 -36.85 -24.56
CA PRO A 8 22.04 -36.89 -24.34
C PRO A 8 22.74 -35.56 -24.68
N ASP A 9 22.17 -34.76 -25.58
CA ASP A 9 22.78 -33.54 -26.11
C ASP A 9 22.26 -32.25 -25.46
N ILE A 10 21.41 -32.33 -24.44
CA ILE A 10 20.87 -31.15 -23.76
C ILE A 10 21.80 -30.64 -22.66
N ALA A 11 22.27 -29.40 -22.83
CA ALA A 11 22.95 -28.65 -21.78
C ALA A 11 21.90 -28.08 -20.80
N LEU A 12 21.71 -28.73 -19.65
CA LEU A 12 20.73 -28.28 -18.64
C LEU A 12 20.96 -26.84 -18.13
N SER A 13 22.20 -26.34 -18.21
CA SER A 13 22.54 -24.95 -17.87
C SER A 13 21.88 -23.92 -18.80
N GLU A 14 21.51 -24.30 -20.01
CA GLU A 14 20.86 -23.41 -21.00
C GLU A 14 19.32 -23.41 -20.87
N HIS A 15 18.77 -24.25 -20.00
CA HIS A 15 17.33 -24.42 -19.80
C HIS A 15 16.89 -24.17 -18.35
N GLY A 16 17.63 -23.29 -17.66
CA GLY A 16 17.24 -22.78 -16.35
C GLY A 16 16.03 -21.85 -16.43
N LEU A 17 15.44 -21.54 -15.27
CA LEU A 17 14.49 -20.43 -15.16
C LEU A 17 15.22 -19.11 -15.43
N ILE A 18 14.51 -18.13 -15.97
CA ILE A 18 15.02 -16.78 -16.15
C ILE A 18 15.20 -16.16 -14.74
N PRO A 19 16.42 -15.77 -14.33
CA PRO A 19 16.62 -15.08 -13.06
C PRO A 19 16.04 -13.67 -13.15
N LEU A 20 15.50 -13.17 -12.04
CA LEU A 20 15.05 -11.79 -11.91
C LEU A 20 15.95 -11.05 -10.90
N PRO A 21 16.28 -9.76 -11.13
CA PRO A 21 16.95 -8.94 -10.13
C PRO A 21 16.14 -8.88 -8.84
N LEU A 22 16.80 -9.16 -7.73
CA LEU A 22 16.21 -9.20 -6.39
C LEU A 22 17.19 -8.61 -5.36
N GLU A 23 16.68 -7.76 -4.48
CA GLU A 23 17.41 -7.26 -3.31
C GLU A 23 16.48 -7.26 -2.08
N GLU A 24 17.05 -7.51 -0.91
CA GLU A 24 16.36 -7.37 0.36
C GLU A 24 16.75 -6.06 1.05
N ARG A 25 15.77 -5.19 1.33
CA ARG A 25 16.02 -3.89 1.95
C ARG A 25 14.75 -3.20 2.48
N PRO A 26 14.86 -2.45 3.57
CA PRO A 26 15.20 -2.97 4.89
C PRO A 26 14.12 -3.98 5.35
N GLY A 27 14.41 -5.29 5.24
CA GLY A 27 13.48 -6.36 5.64
C GLY A 27 12.33 -6.66 4.67
N MET A 28 12.35 -6.04 3.48
CA MET A 28 11.40 -6.31 2.39
C MET A 28 12.14 -6.87 1.18
N LEU A 29 11.52 -7.83 0.49
CA LEU A 29 12.03 -8.35 -0.80
C LEU A 29 11.49 -7.50 -1.95
N TRP A 30 12.40 -6.99 -2.77
CA TRP A 30 12.09 -6.23 -3.97
C TRP A 30 12.50 -7.04 -5.19
N VAL A 31 11.63 -7.09 -6.20
CA VAL A 31 11.86 -7.84 -7.42
C VAL A 31 11.58 -6.94 -8.61
N LEU A 32 12.51 -6.87 -9.55
CA LEU A 32 12.30 -6.23 -10.84
C LEU A 32 11.85 -7.29 -11.85
N SER A 33 10.73 -7.03 -12.53
CA SER A 33 10.20 -7.96 -13.55
C SER A 33 11.00 -7.94 -14.86
N ASP A 34 11.87 -6.96 -15.05
CA ASP A 34 12.81 -6.89 -16.17
C ASP A 34 14.08 -7.70 -15.84
N PRO A 35 14.34 -8.83 -16.53
CA PRO A 35 15.48 -9.68 -16.26
C PRO A 35 16.82 -9.02 -16.62
N ASP A 36 16.84 -8.05 -17.53
CA ASP A 36 18.04 -7.36 -17.98
C ASP A 36 18.26 -6.02 -17.22
N GLY A 37 17.31 -5.66 -16.36
CA GLY A 37 17.35 -4.42 -15.59
C GLY A 37 18.28 -4.48 -14.37
N SER A 38 18.66 -3.30 -13.87
CA SER A 38 19.36 -3.15 -12.58
C SER A 38 18.41 -2.56 -11.54
N LEU A 39 18.43 -3.13 -10.35
CA LEU A 39 17.60 -2.70 -9.23
C LEU A 39 18.39 -1.70 -8.39
N GLU A 40 18.29 -0.41 -8.71
CA GLU A 40 18.99 0.67 -8.02
C GLU A 40 18.24 1.10 -6.74
N LEU A 41 18.05 0.19 -5.77
CA LEU A 41 17.19 0.44 -4.61
C LEU A 41 17.63 1.57 -3.70
N GLY A 42 18.93 1.85 -3.59
CA GLY A 42 19.42 2.99 -2.82
C GLY A 42 18.77 4.28 -3.32
N SER A 43 18.99 4.59 -4.59
CA SER A 43 18.40 5.77 -5.24
C SER A 43 16.87 5.69 -5.33
N TYR A 44 16.32 4.50 -5.59
CA TYR A 44 14.87 4.32 -5.62
C TYR A 44 14.23 4.46 -4.24
N LEU A 45 14.94 4.28 -3.12
CA LEU A 45 14.39 4.48 -1.78
C LEU A 45 14.84 5.79 -1.13
N ASP A 46 15.66 6.61 -1.80
CA ASP A 46 16.13 7.88 -1.26
C ASP A 46 14.98 8.75 -0.75
N GLY A 47 15.21 9.39 0.40
CA GLY A 47 14.21 10.18 1.15
C GLY A 47 13.27 9.36 2.04
N VAL A 48 12.93 8.13 1.64
CA VAL A 48 12.02 7.24 2.39
C VAL A 48 12.79 6.17 3.19
N HIS A 49 13.96 5.76 2.67
CA HIS A 49 14.78 4.66 3.18
C HIS A 49 15.18 4.77 4.66
N PRO A 50 15.66 5.93 5.18
CA PRO A 50 16.10 6.00 6.57
C PRO A 50 14.96 5.74 7.55
N GLU A 51 13.75 6.17 7.23
CA GLU A 51 12.58 5.94 8.09
C GLU A 51 12.15 4.48 8.09
N LEU A 52 12.16 3.82 6.91
CA LEU A 52 11.80 2.41 6.81
C LEU A 52 12.72 1.51 7.64
N GLY A 53 14.01 1.86 7.71
CA GLY A 53 14.98 1.16 8.56
C GLY A 53 14.64 1.21 10.05
N ASN A 54 13.97 2.26 10.52
CA ASN A 54 13.59 2.41 11.93
C ASN A 54 12.48 1.44 12.36
N TYR A 55 11.71 0.88 11.42
CA TYR A 55 10.63 -0.07 11.73
C TYR A 55 11.10 -1.51 11.91
N GLN A 56 12.36 -1.82 11.60
CA GLN A 56 12.96 -3.15 11.75
C GLN A 56 12.10 -4.25 11.09
N LEU A 57 11.70 -4.03 9.83
CA LEU A 57 10.69 -4.87 9.15
C LEU A 57 11.08 -6.36 9.04
N GLY A 58 12.37 -6.69 9.14
CA GLY A 58 12.84 -8.07 9.16
C GLY A 58 12.38 -8.88 10.38
N ASP A 59 11.97 -8.22 11.47
CA ASP A 59 11.50 -8.87 12.70
C ASP A 59 9.98 -9.11 12.71
N TRP A 60 9.26 -8.57 11.72
CA TRP A 60 7.81 -8.69 11.64
C TRP A 60 7.38 -10.05 11.06
N VAL A 61 6.25 -10.58 11.55
CA VAL A 61 5.73 -11.88 11.15
C VAL A 61 4.47 -11.71 10.31
N LEU A 62 4.44 -12.28 9.11
CA LEU A 62 3.21 -12.36 8.31
C LEU A 62 2.16 -13.17 9.08
N TYR A 63 1.07 -12.51 9.48
CA TYR A 63 -0.04 -13.16 10.15
C TYR A 63 -1.06 -13.71 9.14
N GLU A 64 -1.49 -12.87 8.20
CA GLU A 64 -2.51 -13.25 7.22
C GLU A 64 -2.30 -12.54 5.89
N ARG A 65 -2.59 -13.26 4.80
CA ARG A 65 -2.73 -12.71 3.45
C ARG A 65 -4.17 -12.91 2.97
N ARG A 66 -4.79 -11.85 2.45
CA ARG A 66 -6.04 -11.93 1.69
C ARG A 66 -5.83 -11.49 0.25
N VAL A 67 -6.51 -12.18 -0.67
CA VAL A 67 -6.55 -11.84 -2.09
C VAL A 67 -7.95 -11.37 -2.42
N LEU A 68 -8.08 -10.12 -2.85
CA LEU A 68 -9.35 -9.44 -3.04
C LEU A 68 -9.50 -9.07 -4.51
N HIS A 69 -10.56 -9.57 -5.15
CA HIS A 69 -10.90 -9.22 -6.53
C HIS A 69 -11.95 -8.12 -6.53
N ARG A 70 -11.72 -7.04 -7.29
CA ARG A 70 -12.61 -5.88 -7.33
C ARG A 70 -12.86 -5.44 -8.77
N ASP A 71 -14.12 -5.07 -9.05
CA ASP A 71 -14.57 -4.54 -10.34
C ASP A 71 -14.43 -3.01 -10.38
N ILE A 72 -13.19 -2.55 -10.17
CA ILE A 72 -12.76 -1.15 -10.25
C ILE A 72 -11.35 -1.05 -10.83
N ASN A 73 -10.99 0.12 -11.36
CA ASN A 73 -9.64 0.37 -11.81
C ASN A 73 -8.61 0.24 -10.66
N TRP A 74 -7.43 -0.30 -10.97
CA TRP A 74 -6.36 -0.54 -9.98
C TRP A 74 -5.86 0.71 -9.24
N LYS A 75 -6.05 1.91 -9.82
CA LYS A 75 -5.67 3.17 -9.18
C LYS A 75 -6.59 3.52 -8.00
N MET A 76 -7.87 3.18 -8.07
CA MET A 76 -8.85 3.61 -7.06
C MET A 76 -8.54 3.09 -5.65
N PRO A 77 -8.22 1.78 -5.43
CA PRO A 77 -7.82 1.32 -4.11
C PRO A 77 -6.54 1.95 -3.59
N ILE A 78 -5.70 2.53 -4.45
CA ILE A 78 -4.52 3.29 -4.04
C ILE A 78 -4.95 4.68 -3.61
N ASP A 79 -5.74 5.36 -4.44
CA ASP A 79 -6.27 6.72 -4.21
C ASP A 79 -6.89 6.87 -2.81
N THR A 80 -7.67 5.90 -2.33
CA THR A 80 -8.27 5.89 -0.97
C THR A 80 -7.26 6.08 0.15
N PHE A 81 -6.03 5.62 -0.01
CA PHE A 81 -4.99 5.73 1.02
C PHE A 81 -4.14 6.99 0.88
N LEU A 82 -4.44 7.86 -0.10
CA LEU A 82 -3.69 9.07 -0.43
C LEU A 82 -4.40 10.37 -0.04
N GLU A 83 -5.55 10.30 0.63
CA GLU A 83 -6.21 11.48 1.19
C GLU A 83 -7.13 11.14 2.38
N PRO A 84 -7.26 12.05 3.37
CA PRO A 84 -8.21 11.92 4.47
C PRO A 84 -9.47 12.79 4.29
N TYR A 85 -9.71 13.32 3.09
CA TYR A 85 -10.83 14.21 2.79
C TYR A 85 -12.18 13.49 2.89
N HIS A 86 -12.26 12.26 2.38
CA HIS A 86 -13.50 11.46 2.45
C HIS A 86 -13.82 10.96 3.87
N PHE A 87 -12.90 11.01 4.83
CA PHE A 87 -13.09 10.40 6.15
C PHE A 87 -14.34 10.94 6.85
N ALA A 88 -14.56 12.26 6.84
CA ALA A 88 -15.69 12.87 7.56
C ALA A 88 -17.05 12.56 6.92
N SER A 89 -17.11 12.39 5.60
CA SER A 89 -18.35 12.17 4.86
C SER A 89 -18.68 10.68 4.74
N LEU A 90 -17.68 9.87 4.37
CA LEU A 90 -17.86 8.45 4.08
C LEU A 90 -17.74 7.59 5.35
N HIS A 91 -16.70 7.82 6.15
CA HIS A 91 -16.37 6.99 7.32
C HIS A 91 -16.93 7.54 8.64
N THR A 92 -18.16 8.06 8.63
CA THR A 92 -18.76 8.77 9.77
C THR A 92 -18.72 7.93 11.07
N ASN A 93 -18.93 6.61 10.97
CA ASN A 93 -19.04 5.71 12.11
C ASN A 93 -17.80 4.82 12.35
N THR A 94 -16.78 4.90 11.48
CA THR A 94 -15.66 3.96 11.44
C THR A 94 -14.33 4.68 11.65
N VAL A 95 -13.87 5.45 10.66
CA VAL A 95 -12.55 6.12 10.64
C VAL A 95 -12.62 7.54 11.22
N ALA A 96 -13.68 8.31 10.92
CA ALA A 96 -13.83 9.69 11.38
C ALA A 96 -13.77 9.88 12.91
N PRO A 97 -14.25 8.93 13.75
CA PRO A 97 -14.08 9.03 15.20
C PRO A 97 -12.62 8.96 15.65
N ILE A 98 -11.75 8.29 14.88
CA ILE A 98 -10.37 7.96 15.25
C ILE A 98 -9.38 9.04 14.79
N PHE A 99 -9.56 9.56 13.58
CA PHE A 99 -8.63 10.50 12.95
C PHE A 99 -9.18 11.91 12.83
N TYR A 100 -8.30 12.91 12.76
CA TYR A 100 -8.70 14.23 12.29
C TYR A 100 -9.01 14.16 10.79
N PRO A 101 -10.18 14.64 10.34
CA PRO A 101 -10.51 14.62 8.93
C PRO A 101 -9.80 15.75 8.19
N ASN A 102 -9.60 15.57 6.88
CA ASN A 102 -9.13 16.62 5.97
C ASN A 102 -7.80 17.32 6.38
N VAL A 103 -6.93 16.60 7.09
CA VAL A 103 -5.60 17.07 7.48
C VAL A 103 -4.62 15.90 7.38
N CYS A 104 -3.55 16.08 6.60
CA CYS A 104 -2.44 15.15 6.52
C CYS A 104 -1.10 15.89 6.43
N LEU A 105 -0.03 15.21 6.82
CA LEU A 105 1.33 15.55 6.41
C LEU A 105 1.66 14.79 5.14
N PHE A 106 2.41 15.40 4.23
CA PHE A 106 2.79 14.81 2.96
C PHE A 106 4.23 15.20 2.61
N GLU A 107 4.98 14.22 2.09
CA GLU A 107 6.29 14.47 1.48
C GLU A 107 6.51 13.55 0.27
N GLY A 108 6.84 14.14 -0.88
CA GLY A 108 7.12 13.45 -2.13
C GLY A 108 8.60 13.17 -2.35
N HIS A 109 8.91 11.99 -2.90
CA HIS A 109 10.27 11.54 -3.19
C HIS A 109 10.32 10.86 -4.57
N GLY A 110 10.62 11.63 -5.61
CA GLY A 110 10.52 11.14 -6.98
C GLY A 110 9.06 10.73 -7.29
N PRO A 111 8.79 9.51 -7.80
CA PRO A 111 7.43 9.05 -8.03
C PRO A 111 6.71 8.51 -6.78
N ARG A 112 7.43 8.37 -5.67
CA ARG A 112 6.95 7.80 -4.39
C ARG A 112 6.61 8.92 -3.43
N HIS A 113 5.91 8.62 -2.36
CA HIS A 113 5.70 9.56 -1.27
C HIS A 113 5.34 8.85 0.02
N TRP A 114 5.32 9.60 1.11
CA TRP A 114 4.63 9.19 2.32
C TRP A 114 3.63 10.27 2.74
N MET A 115 2.58 9.80 3.41
CA MET A 115 1.56 10.65 4.01
C MET A 115 1.26 10.15 5.41
N ALA A 116 1.07 11.07 6.37
CA ALA A 116 0.68 10.73 7.72
C ALA A 116 -0.63 11.41 8.11
N VAL A 117 -1.54 10.63 8.70
CA VAL A 117 -2.79 11.11 9.27
C VAL A 117 -2.74 11.02 10.79
N ALA A 118 -3.20 12.08 11.46
CA ALA A 118 -3.14 12.17 12.92
C ALA A 118 -4.39 11.55 13.56
N ARG A 119 -4.18 10.67 14.54
CA ARG A 119 -5.24 10.18 15.43
C ARG A 119 -5.62 11.27 16.41
N LYS A 120 -6.89 11.37 16.80
CA LYS A 120 -7.37 12.39 17.76
C LYS A 120 -6.68 12.34 19.11
N ASN A 121 -6.18 11.16 19.51
CA ASN A 121 -5.42 11.00 20.75
C ASN A 121 -4.05 11.73 20.72
N ILE A 122 -3.58 12.26 19.59
CA ILE A 122 -2.35 13.05 19.50
C ILE A 122 -2.40 14.30 20.37
N ALA A 123 -3.60 14.85 20.63
CA ALA A 123 -3.79 16.00 21.51
C ALA A 123 -3.29 15.74 22.95
N SER A 124 -3.20 14.48 23.38
CA SER A 124 -2.64 14.10 24.67
C SER A 124 -1.12 14.33 24.80
N LEU A 125 -0.43 14.63 23.69
CA LEU A 125 0.99 14.96 23.67
C LEU A 125 1.28 16.45 23.88
N CYS A 126 0.29 17.34 23.68
CA CYS A 126 0.48 18.79 23.76
C CYS A 126 1.00 19.26 25.12
N ASP A 127 0.63 18.56 26.21
CA ASP A 127 1.02 18.89 27.57
C ASP A 127 2.27 18.13 28.05
N LYS A 128 2.92 17.36 27.17
CA LYS A 128 4.08 16.51 27.49
C LYS A 128 5.35 17.03 26.85
N PRO A 129 6.52 16.88 27.51
CA PRO A 129 7.80 17.17 26.86
C PRO A 129 8.04 16.23 25.67
N GLU A 130 8.75 16.70 24.64
CA GLU A 130 9.00 15.93 23.42
C GLU A 130 9.69 14.58 23.67
N SER A 131 10.50 14.48 24.73
CA SER A 131 11.16 13.25 25.14
C SER A 131 10.19 12.11 25.52
N GLU A 132 8.93 12.44 25.82
CA GLU A 132 7.87 11.48 26.16
C GLU A 132 6.96 11.16 24.96
N TRP A 133 7.21 11.73 23.78
CA TRP A 133 6.35 11.57 22.63
C TRP A 133 6.48 10.19 21.98
N GLY A 134 5.45 9.36 22.13
CA GLY A 134 5.32 8.06 21.48
C GLY A 134 4.60 8.13 20.14
N PHE A 135 5.15 8.85 19.16
CA PHE A 135 4.42 9.29 17.95
C PHE A 135 3.70 8.20 17.14
N VAL A 136 4.27 6.99 17.01
CA VAL A 136 3.70 5.92 16.17
C VAL A 136 2.24 5.60 16.56
N LYS A 137 1.92 5.61 17.85
CA LYS A 137 0.57 5.30 18.36
C LYS A 137 -0.46 6.43 18.13
N HIS A 138 0.01 7.58 17.66
CA HIS A 138 -0.79 8.79 17.46
C HIS A 138 -0.98 9.13 15.98
N LYS A 139 -0.49 8.30 15.06
CA LYS A 139 -0.67 8.47 13.62
C LYS A 139 -0.93 7.13 12.94
N ALA A 140 -1.28 7.20 11.66
CA ALA A 140 -1.03 6.14 10.69
C ALA A 140 -0.20 6.77 9.57
N ILE A 141 0.83 6.07 9.10
CA ILE A 141 1.65 6.52 7.97
C ILE A 141 1.43 5.56 6.82
N SER A 142 1.09 6.11 5.66
CA SER A 142 1.01 5.38 4.40
C SER A 142 2.16 5.81 3.51
N TYR A 143 2.95 4.84 3.07
CA TYR A 143 3.96 4.98 2.04
C TYR A 143 3.37 4.48 0.73
N GLN A 144 3.33 5.35 -0.28
CA GLN A 144 3.08 4.94 -1.65
C GLN A 144 4.41 4.56 -2.27
N LEU A 145 4.57 3.26 -2.52
CA LEU A 145 5.72 2.67 -3.19
C LEU A 145 5.32 2.44 -4.64
N PHE A 146 5.68 3.42 -5.47
CA PHE A 146 5.31 3.48 -6.87
C PHE A 146 5.75 2.22 -7.64
N PRO A 147 4.89 1.62 -8.48
CA PRO A 147 3.61 2.17 -8.92
C PRO A 147 2.40 1.77 -8.07
N ASN A 148 2.44 0.62 -7.41
CA ASN A 148 1.22 -0.11 -7.10
C ASN A 148 1.14 -0.70 -5.68
N THR A 149 2.00 -0.23 -4.77
CA THR A 149 2.04 -0.73 -3.40
C THR A 149 1.79 0.39 -2.41
N ILE A 150 0.81 0.18 -1.53
CA ILE A 150 0.66 0.95 -0.30
C ILE A 150 1.25 0.13 0.84
N PHE A 151 2.15 0.73 1.60
CA PHE A 151 2.73 0.18 2.82
C PHE A 151 2.32 1.07 3.99
N THR A 152 1.57 0.53 4.95
CA THR A 152 1.01 1.30 6.04
C THR A 152 1.55 0.84 7.39
N ILE A 153 2.10 1.79 8.15
CA ILE A 153 2.46 1.59 9.55
C ILE A 153 1.27 1.99 10.41
N GLN A 154 0.68 1.02 11.11
CA GLN A 154 -0.36 1.23 12.10
C GLN A 154 0.27 1.27 13.51
N ALA A 155 -0.56 1.47 14.53
CA ALA A 155 -0.09 1.60 15.92
C ALA A 155 0.50 0.30 16.48
N ASP A 156 0.05 -0.85 15.98
CA ASP A 156 0.36 -2.20 16.49
C ASP A 156 0.65 -3.23 15.40
N HIS A 157 0.47 -2.88 14.12
CA HIS A 157 0.73 -3.76 12.98
C HIS A 157 1.22 -3.01 11.74
N VAL A 158 1.66 -3.77 10.75
CA VAL A 158 2.04 -3.26 9.43
C VAL A 158 1.17 -3.92 8.37
N GLU A 159 0.73 -3.14 7.40
CA GLU A 159 -0.06 -3.64 6.27
C GLU A 159 0.65 -3.37 4.95
N THR A 160 0.59 -4.31 4.01
CA THR A 160 0.85 -4.02 2.59
C THR A 160 -0.37 -4.29 1.74
N ARG A 161 -0.61 -3.41 0.77
CA ARG A 161 -1.63 -3.56 -0.27
C ARG A 161 -0.94 -3.43 -1.61
N ARG A 162 -0.78 -4.55 -2.31
CA ARG A 162 -0.24 -4.59 -3.67
C ARG A 162 -1.38 -4.77 -4.65
N VAL A 163 -1.60 -3.77 -5.52
CA VAL A 163 -2.76 -3.73 -6.40
C VAL A 163 -2.31 -4.00 -7.83
N PHE A 164 -2.87 -5.02 -8.46
CA PHE A 164 -2.51 -5.39 -9.83
C PHE A 164 -3.72 -5.24 -10.74
N PRO A 165 -3.57 -4.60 -11.92
CA PRO A 165 -4.63 -4.62 -12.92
C PRO A 165 -4.86 -6.05 -13.45
N VAL A 166 -6.10 -6.37 -13.78
CA VAL A 166 -6.40 -7.60 -14.52
C VAL A 166 -6.12 -7.37 -15.99
N LYS A 167 -5.46 -8.34 -16.64
CA LYS A 167 -5.10 -8.26 -18.05
C LYS A 167 -6.33 -7.99 -18.91
N ASP A 168 -6.22 -7.04 -19.82
CA ASP A 168 -7.27 -6.63 -20.78
C ASP A 168 -8.59 -6.17 -20.12
N LYS A 169 -8.54 -5.76 -18.83
CA LYS A 169 -9.67 -5.28 -18.05
C LYS A 169 -9.28 -4.00 -17.32
N VAL A 170 -9.73 -2.86 -17.84
CA VAL A 170 -9.41 -1.53 -17.27
C VAL A 170 -10.14 -1.28 -15.95
N ASP A 171 -11.23 -2.01 -15.71
CA ASP A 171 -12.20 -1.89 -14.63
C ASP A 171 -12.10 -3.04 -13.64
N GLN A 172 -10.98 -3.77 -13.61
CA GLN A 172 -10.78 -4.87 -12.66
C GLN A 172 -9.37 -4.89 -12.10
N CYS A 173 -9.26 -5.18 -10.80
CA CYS A 173 -7.99 -5.32 -10.12
C CYS A 173 -7.99 -6.47 -9.09
N VAL A 174 -6.78 -6.89 -8.73
CA VAL A 174 -6.51 -7.85 -7.65
C VAL A 174 -5.66 -7.17 -6.60
N ILE A 175 -6.14 -7.12 -5.37
CA ILE A 175 -5.44 -6.56 -4.22
C ILE A 175 -4.90 -7.71 -3.38
N TYR A 176 -3.59 -7.75 -3.19
CA TYR A 176 -2.95 -8.59 -2.18
C TYR A 176 -2.77 -7.77 -0.92
N PHE A 177 -3.59 -8.08 0.08
CA PHE A 177 -3.52 -7.51 1.42
C PHE A 177 -2.71 -8.44 2.32
N ASP A 178 -1.63 -7.94 2.92
CA ASP A 178 -0.86 -8.67 3.92
C ASP A 178 -0.87 -7.90 5.23
N CYS A 179 -1.13 -8.58 6.33
CA CYS A 179 -1.00 -8.05 7.69
C CYS A 179 0.18 -8.72 8.40
N TYR A 180 1.10 -7.89 8.88
CA TYR A 180 2.28 -8.29 9.63
C TYR A 180 2.17 -7.83 11.07
N VAL A 181 2.48 -8.71 12.01
CA VAL A 181 2.38 -8.51 13.45
C VAL A 181 3.76 -8.64 14.10
N PRO A 182 4.02 -8.00 15.26
CA PRO A 182 5.37 -7.94 15.82
C PRO A 182 5.88 -9.27 16.39
N GLU A 183 4.97 -10.21 16.72
CA GLU A 183 5.33 -11.50 17.31
C GLU A 183 4.43 -12.62 16.76
N PRO A 184 4.92 -13.87 16.68
CA PRO A 184 4.10 -15.01 16.29
C PRO A 184 2.84 -15.16 17.16
N VAL A 185 1.68 -15.32 16.51
CA VAL A 185 0.40 -15.50 17.20
C VAL A 185 0.26 -16.93 17.71
N THR A 186 0.41 -17.11 19.03
CA THR A 186 0.46 -18.44 19.68
C THR A 186 -0.73 -18.72 20.61
N SER A 187 -1.66 -17.78 20.78
CA SER A 187 -2.82 -17.95 21.67
C SER A 187 -4.14 -17.65 20.97
N ASP A 188 -5.22 -18.32 21.39
CA ASP A 188 -6.57 -18.08 20.88
C ASP A 188 -7.04 -16.65 21.10
N LYS A 189 -6.59 -16.01 22.18
CA LYS A 189 -6.92 -14.60 22.47
C LYS A 189 -6.29 -13.69 21.43
N ALA A 190 -5.00 -13.85 21.15
CA ALA A 190 -4.30 -13.07 20.14
C ALA A 190 -4.86 -13.35 18.75
N LYS A 191 -5.16 -14.61 18.43
CA LYS A 191 -5.82 -14.98 17.17
C LYS A 191 -7.16 -14.26 16.98
N ARG A 192 -8.07 -14.33 17.97
CA ARG A 192 -9.37 -13.63 17.90
C ARG A 192 -9.21 -12.12 17.71
N TYR A 193 -8.20 -11.54 18.35
CA TYR A 193 -7.92 -10.11 18.23
C TYR A 193 -7.48 -9.73 16.81
N TRP A 194 -6.50 -10.44 16.24
CA TRP A 194 -6.01 -10.16 14.89
C TRP A 194 -7.03 -10.48 13.81
N ASP A 195 -7.74 -11.61 13.92
CA ASP A 195 -8.84 -11.95 13.02
C ASP A 195 -9.88 -10.82 13.00
N ALA A 196 -10.31 -10.35 14.17
CA ALA A 196 -11.31 -9.29 14.27
C ALA A 196 -10.82 -7.95 13.69
N ASN A 197 -9.54 -7.59 13.91
CA ASN A 197 -8.95 -6.37 13.36
C ASN A 197 -8.89 -6.39 11.83
N ILE A 198 -8.38 -7.49 11.24
CA ILE A 198 -8.26 -7.62 9.78
C ILE A 198 -9.64 -7.66 9.14
N ASP A 199 -10.55 -8.42 9.73
CA ASP A 199 -11.94 -8.48 9.30
C ASP A 199 -12.62 -7.12 9.32
N LEU A 200 -12.38 -6.33 10.37
CA LEU A 200 -12.90 -4.97 10.46
C LEU A 200 -12.30 -4.08 9.36
N ALA A 201 -10.98 -4.09 9.20
CA ALA A 201 -10.30 -3.28 8.19
C ALA A 201 -10.82 -3.58 6.78
N ILE A 202 -10.95 -4.85 6.41
CA ILE A 202 -11.43 -5.25 5.08
C ILE A 202 -12.92 -4.94 4.91
N ARG A 203 -13.75 -5.23 5.91
CA ARG A 203 -15.19 -4.91 5.82
C ARG A 203 -15.44 -3.42 5.69
N THR A 204 -14.72 -2.57 6.44
CA THR A 204 -14.87 -1.11 6.34
C THR A 204 -14.51 -0.63 4.93
N VAL A 205 -13.35 -1.03 4.41
CA VAL A 205 -12.92 -0.65 3.06
C VAL A 205 -13.92 -1.16 2.01
N ASP A 206 -14.39 -2.39 2.12
CA ASP A 206 -15.33 -2.95 1.14
C ASP A 206 -16.72 -2.30 1.19
N ALA A 207 -17.24 -2.09 2.39
CA ALA A 207 -18.59 -1.58 2.58
C ALA A 207 -18.70 -0.07 2.32
N GLU A 208 -17.61 0.67 2.51
CA GLU A 208 -17.61 2.14 2.43
C GLU A 208 -16.85 2.60 1.17
N ASP A 209 -15.56 2.28 1.03
CA ASP A 209 -14.73 2.78 -0.08
C ASP A 209 -15.05 2.12 -1.42
N ILE A 210 -14.95 0.79 -1.48
CA ILE A 210 -15.15 0.01 -2.70
C ILE A 210 -16.57 0.18 -3.25
N ALA A 211 -17.56 0.32 -2.36
CA ALA A 211 -18.94 0.55 -2.76
C ALA A 211 -19.09 1.84 -3.57
N ILE A 212 -18.51 2.95 -3.10
CA ILE A 212 -18.50 4.23 -3.83
C ILE A 212 -17.62 4.14 -5.08
N GLN A 213 -16.45 3.50 -5.00
CA GLN A 213 -15.56 3.34 -6.15
C GLN A 213 -16.19 2.54 -7.28
N THR A 214 -17.04 1.57 -6.97
CA THR A 214 -17.80 0.83 -7.98
C THR A 214 -18.76 1.74 -8.75
N GLU A 215 -19.37 2.72 -8.07
CA GLU A 215 -20.21 3.73 -8.72
C GLU A 215 -19.35 4.74 -9.52
N MET A 216 -18.20 5.14 -8.98
CA MET A 216 -17.23 5.99 -9.70
C MET A 216 -16.75 5.34 -11.00
N GLU A 217 -16.41 4.05 -10.98
CA GLU A 217 -15.98 3.30 -12.16
C GLU A 217 -17.07 3.29 -13.23
N ARG A 218 -18.33 3.04 -12.85
CA ARG A 218 -19.47 3.12 -13.79
C ARG A 218 -19.61 4.51 -14.40
N ASN A 219 -19.40 5.57 -13.61
CA ASN A 219 -19.45 6.94 -14.09
C ASN A 219 -18.29 7.25 -15.06
N PHE A 220 -17.07 6.80 -14.76
CA PHE A 220 -15.93 6.96 -15.67
C PHE A 220 -16.14 6.23 -16.99
N LEU A 221 -16.62 4.99 -16.95
CA LEU A 221 -16.89 4.19 -18.15
C LEU A 221 -18.06 4.73 -18.99
N SER A 222 -18.93 5.55 -18.41
CA SER A 222 -20.04 6.17 -19.15
C SER A 222 -19.59 7.25 -20.14
N GLY A 223 -18.37 7.80 -19.96
CA GLY A 223 -17.87 8.93 -20.74
C GLY A 223 -18.55 10.27 -20.43
N ALA A 224 -19.42 10.34 -19.41
CA ALA A 224 -20.08 11.58 -19.01
C ALA A 224 -19.16 12.54 -18.24
N MET A 225 -18.06 12.03 -17.69
CA MET A 225 -17.05 12.82 -16.99
C MET A 225 -15.88 13.15 -17.92
N GLU A 226 -15.57 14.44 -18.06
CA GLU A 226 -14.44 14.91 -18.86
C GLU A 226 -13.13 14.93 -18.07
N TYR A 227 -13.19 15.27 -16.78
CA TYR A 227 -12.03 15.36 -15.90
C TYR A 227 -12.40 15.06 -14.46
N MET A 228 -11.39 14.71 -13.66
CA MET A 228 -11.47 14.61 -12.21
C MET A 228 -10.71 15.78 -11.59
N LEU A 229 -11.33 16.45 -10.61
CA LEU A 229 -10.68 17.53 -9.87
C LEU A 229 -10.05 16.95 -8.60
N VAL A 230 -8.77 17.23 -8.39
CA VAL A 230 -8.07 16.93 -7.14
C VAL A 230 -7.96 18.22 -6.32
N GLY A 231 -8.40 18.16 -5.07
CA GLY A 231 -8.39 19.29 -4.15
C GLY A 231 -6.98 19.68 -3.71
N GLN A 232 -6.80 20.95 -3.32
CA GLN A 232 -5.51 21.42 -2.76
C GLN A 232 -5.16 20.74 -1.42
N ASN A 233 -6.15 20.13 -0.77
CA ASN A 233 -6.05 19.33 0.45
C ASN A 233 -5.66 17.87 0.19
N GLU A 234 -5.47 17.46 -1.07
CA GLU A 234 -5.16 16.08 -1.48
C GLU A 234 -3.79 15.98 -2.19
N PRO A 235 -2.70 16.49 -1.59
CA PRO A 235 -1.40 16.62 -2.28
C PRO A 235 -0.78 15.26 -2.63
N ALA A 236 -0.97 14.23 -1.79
CA ALA A 236 -0.49 12.87 -2.05
C ALA A 236 -1.18 12.23 -3.26
N LEU A 237 -2.51 12.38 -3.36
CA LEU A 237 -3.29 11.95 -4.51
C LEU A 237 -2.82 12.65 -5.79
N ALA A 238 -2.71 13.98 -5.79
CA ALA A 238 -2.23 14.75 -6.93
C ALA A 238 -0.81 14.29 -7.36
N HIS A 239 0.10 14.11 -6.40
CA HIS A 239 1.46 13.67 -6.67
C HIS A 239 1.51 12.30 -7.34
N PHE A 240 0.67 11.35 -6.91
CA PHE A 240 0.58 10.02 -7.50
C PHE A 240 0.12 10.05 -8.96
N HIS A 241 -0.98 10.77 -9.26
CA HIS A 241 -1.49 10.86 -10.63
C HIS A 241 -0.50 11.58 -11.57
N LEU A 242 0.17 12.64 -11.10
CA LEU A 242 1.24 13.28 -11.87
C LEU A 242 2.45 12.36 -12.10
N ALA A 243 2.77 11.48 -11.15
CA ALA A 243 3.82 10.49 -11.31
C ALA A 243 3.44 9.43 -12.36
N LEU A 244 2.16 9.03 -12.40
CA LEU A 244 1.64 8.14 -13.44
C LEU A 244 1.69 8.77 -14.83
N GLU A 245 1.25 10.02 -14.97
CA GLU A 245 1.31 10.75 -16.24
C GLU A 245 2.74 10.79 -16.80
N ARG A 246 3.71 11.20 -15.97
CA ARG A 246 5.13 11.18 -16.33
C ARG A 246 5.62 9.79 -16.74
N ALA A 247 5.24 8.75 -15.99
CA ALA A 247 5.65 7.37 -16.29
C ALA A 247 5.04 6.83 -17.60
N MET A 248 3.86 7.35 -17.99
CA MET A 248 3.20 7.01 -19.26
C MET A 248 3.68 7.87 -20.43
N GLY A 249 4.56 8.85 -20.21
CA GLY A 249 5.04 9.77 -21.24
C GLY A 249 4.00 10.82 -21.65
N ALA A 250 3.05 11.14 -20.76
CA ALA A 250 2.22 12.33 -20.90
C ALA A 250 2.99 13.53 -20.36
N ASP A 251 3.35 14.46 -21.26
CA ASP A 251 3.98 15.76 -20.94
C ASP A 251 2.95 16.79 -20.47
#